data_AF-A0A9X1YIT0-F1
#
_entry.id   AF-A0A9X1YIT0-F1
#
_cell.length_a   1.000
_cell.length_b   1.000
_cell.length_c   1.000
_cell.angle_alpha   90.00
_cell.angle_beta   90.00
_cell.angle_gamma   90.00
#
_symmetry.space_group_name_H-M   'P 1'
#
loop_
_entity.id
_entity.type
_entity.pdbx_description
1 polymer ?
#
loop_
_entity_poly.entity_id
_entity_poly.type
_entity_poly.pdbx_seq_one_letter_code
_entity_poly.pdbx_strand_id
1 'polypeptide(L)'
;MPSNRLRHFLAALLAGCALAAAAAPRAPLVTMLDGDATLLRDGARFALAEGVRLQAGDLLATGPNTRLLRIEFAGGLGLAFGPGSRAMITPDLGNDMRGGVYLLSGWVKLAAPAGVSGAVRSRVADTDTTAGTLILSVQPDAAEAFAETGPSRVQPRAPDAPAQALKSGEMLTLPTGGKPVLAKGASPAFVQAMPRTFMDSLPSRLDKFSADVPPRKLGDMSYADAQPWIDAEPPLRRVFAERWRRLAAVPQFRSGLVEGLKSHPEWTPILYPPPPPRAPSAAAAH
;
A
#
# COMPACT_ATOMS: atom_id res chain seq x y z
N MET A 1 -53.65 -32.48 20.42
CA MET A 1 -52.87 -32.49 19.16
C MET A 1 -52.95 -31.11 18.49
N PRO A 2 -52.10 -30.19 18.92
CA PRO A 2 -51.25 -29.40 18.01
C PRO A 2 -49.80 -29.40 18.58
N SER A 3 -48.70 -29.11 17.90
CA SER A 3 -48.39 -28.73 16.53
C SER A 3 -46.93 -29.14 16.31
N ASN A 4 -46.68 -30.34 15.78
CA ASN A 4 -45.31 -30.79 15.44
C ASN A 4 -44.64 -29.87 14.39
N ARG A 5 -45.44 -29.02 13.72
CA ARG A 5 -44.98 -28.02 12.75
C ARG A 5 -44.24 -26.84 13.39
N LEU A 6 -44.54 -26.44 14.63
CA LEU A 6 -43.90 -25.27 15.24
C LEU A 6 -42.44 -25.57 15.68
N ARG A 7 -42.17 -26.82 16.06
CA ARG A 7 -40.81 -27.27 16.41
C ARG A 7 -39.89 -27.42 15.20
N HIS A 8 -40.44 -27.74 14.03
CA HIS A 8 -39.66 -27.87 12.78
C HIS A 8 -39.36 -26.49 12.16
N PHE A 9 -40.22 -25.49 12.38
CA PHE A 9 -39.94 -24.11 11.97
C PHE A 9 -38.84 -23.45 12.81
N LEU A 10 -38.71 -23.77 14.11
CA LEU A 10 -37.63 -23.25 14.94
C LEU A 10 -36.27 -23.92 14.65
N ALA A 11 -36.26 -25.21 14.29
CA ALA A 11 -35.03 -25.92 13.93
C ALA A 11 -34.47 -25.48 12.56
N ALA A 12 -35.33 -25.08 11.63
CA ALA A 12 -34.90 -24.53 10.34
C ALA A 12 -34.36 -23.09 10.43
N LEU A 13 -34.78 -22.30 11.44
CA LEU A 13 -34.29 -20.92 11.63
C LEU A 13 -32.91 -20.84 12.31
N LEU A 14 -32.52 -21.86 13.08
CA LEU A 14 -31.22 -21.91 13.76
C LEU A 14 -30.10 -22.56 12.92
N ALA A 15 -30.44 -23.24 11.82
CA ALA A 15 -29.47 -23.84 10.89
C ALA A 15 -29.03 -22.89 9.75
N GLY A 16 -29.65 -21.71 9.63
CA GLY A 16 -29.40 -20.74 8.55
C GLY A 16 -28.39 -19.63 8.84
N CYS A 17 -27.91 -19.50 10.08
CA CYS A 17 -27.02 -18.42 10.50
C CYS A 17 -25.55 -18.85 10.69
N ALA A 18 -25.10 -19.90 10.01
CA ALA A 18 -23.68 -20.03 9.69
C ALA A 18 -23.36 -19.07 8.52
N LEU A 19 -23.55 -17.76 8.77
CA LEU A 19 -22.85 -16.74 8.00
C LEU A 19 -21.38 -17.11 8.16
N ALA A 20 -20.77 -17.57 7.07
CA ALA A 20 -19.33 -17.57 6.93
C ALA A 20 -18.89 -16.15 7.28
N ALA A 21 -18.39 -15.97 8.51
CA ALA A 21 -17.60 -14.82 8.84
C ALA A 21 -16.43 -14.90 7.87
N ALA A 22 -16.51 -14.17 6.76
CA ALA A 22 -15.39 -13.96 5.88
C ALA A 22 -14.31 -13.41 6.79
N ALA A 23 -13.35 -14.26 7.17
CA ALA A 23 -12.30 -13.90 8.08
C ALA A 23 -11.69 -12.62 7.50
N ALA A 24 -11.70 -11.55 8.28
CA ALA A 24 -11.08 -10.30 7.86
C ALA A 24 -9.68 -10.65 7.32
N PRO A 25 -9.32 -10.16 6.12
CA PRO A 25 -8.05 -10.52 5.51
C PRO A 25 -6.95 -10.27 6.54
N ARG A 26 -6.24 -11.36 6.92
CA ARG A 26 -5.20 -11.26 7.93
C ARG A 26 -4.14 -10.30 7.40
N ALA A 27 -3.80 -9.32 8.23
CA ALA A 27 -2.82 -8.32 7.88
C ALA A 27 -1.47 -8.99 7.53
N PRO A 28 -0.74 -8.47 6.53
CA PRO A 28 0.41 -9.17 5.98
C PRO A 28 1.55 -9.27 6.99
N LEU A 29 2.35 -10.33 6.85
CA LEU A 29 3.51 -10.63 7.68
C LEU A 29 4.79 -10.36 6.89
N VAL A 30 5.79 -9.74 7.51
CA VAL A 30 7.15 -9.68 6.96
C VAL A 30 7.78 -11.06 7.07
N THR A 31 8.07 -11.71 5.95
CA THR A 31 8.60 -13.09 5.96
C THR A 31 10.04 -13.22 5.47
N MET A 32 10.55 -12.18 4.80
CA MET A 32 11.97 -12.07 4.44
C MET A 32 12.43 -10.63 4.59
N LEU A 33 13.59 -10.44 5.20
CA LEU A 33 14.28 -9.16 5.18
C LEU A 33 15.79 -9.41 5.03
N ASP A 34 16.35 -8.95 3.92
CA ASP A 34 17.78 -8.93 3.65
C ASP A 34 18.22 -7.47 3.44
N GLY A 35 18.86 -6.92 4.48
CA GLY A 35 19.20 -5.50 4.62
C GLY A 35 18.28 -4.77 5.59
N ASP A 36 18.11 -3.45 5.39
CA ASP A 36 17.38 -2.60 6.32
C ASP A 36 16.03 -2.14 5.76
N ALA A 37 14.99 -2.17 6.58
CA ALA A 37 13.71 -1.57 6.24
C ALA A 37 13.13 -0.83 7.43
N THR A 38 12.48 0.28 7.14
CA THR A 38 11.79 1.10 8.14
C THR A 38 10.29 1.03 7.94
N LEU A 39 9.57 1.04 9.05
CA LEU A 39 8.12 1.18 9.12
C LEU A 39 7.78 2.54 9.75
N LEU A 40 6.88 3.29 9.13
CA LEU A 40 6.24 4.45 9.74
C LEU A 40 4.81 4.08 10.15
N ARG A 41 4.53 4.22 11.44
CA ARG A 41 3.23 3.93 12.06
C ARG A 41 2.97 4.93 13.18
N ASP A 42 1.77 5.49 13.21
CA ASP A 42 1.28 6.38 14.28
C ASP A 42 2.23 7.53 14.67
N GLY A 43 2.95 8.09 13.68
CA GLY A 43 3.89 9.19 13.92
C GLY A 43 5.23 8.75 14.54
N ALA A 44 5.52 7.47 14.56
CA ALA A 44 6.80 6.90 14.97
C ALA A 44 7.46 6.12 13.83
N ARG A 45 8.79 5.98 13.94
CA ARG A 45 9.63 5.21 13.04
C ARG A 45 10.11 3.95 13.74
N PHE A 46 10.06 2.83 13.04
CA PHE A 46 10.45 1.52 13.54
C PHE A 46 11.40 0.83 12.57
N ALA A 47 12.29 0.00 13.10
CA ALA A 47 13.02 -0.98 12.31
C ALA A 47 12.11 -2.19 12.09
N LEU A 48 12.01 -2.63 10.84
CA LEU A 48 11.36 -3.89 10.50
C LEU A 48 12.28 -5.08 10.77
N ALA A 49 11.66 -6.23 10.99
CA ALA A 49 12.31 -7.52 11.11
C ALA A 49 11.38 -8.60 10.53
N GLU A 50 11.92 -9.77 10.23
CA GLU A 50 11.09 -10.95 9.93
C GLU A 50 10.15 -11.25 11.10
N GLY A 51 8.91 -11.66 10.80
CA GLY A 51 7.85 -11.93 11.77
C GLY A 51 7.04 -10.68 12.17
N VAL A 52 7.39 -9.48 11.70
CA VAL A 52 6.58 -8.29 11.99
C VAL A 52 5.25 -8.35 11.26
N ARG A 53 4.14 -8.27 12.00
CA ARG A 53 2.80 -8.10 11.44
C ARG A 53 2.51 -6.63 11.12
N LEU A 54 2.16 -6.40 9.87
CA LEU A 54 1.83 -5.08 9.35
C LEU A 54 0.35 -4.77 9.55
N GLN A 55 -0.03 -3.53 9.30
CA GLN A 55 -1.38 -3.01 9.42
C GLN A 55 -1.73 -2.18 8.18
N ALA A 56 -3.03 -2.02 7.93
CA ALA A 56 -3.48 -1.11 6.89
C ALA A 56 -2.99 0.31 7.20
N GLY A 57 -2.51 1.00 6.17
CA GLY A 57 -1.88 2.32 6.27
C GLY A 57 -0.43 2.30 6.75
N ASP A 58 0.18 1.17 7.08
CA ASP A 58 1.62 1.14 7.34
C ASP A 58 2.42 1.63 6.14
N LEU A 59 3.45 2.45 6.40
CA LEU A 59 4.35 2.92 5.35
C LEU A 59 5.68 2.21 5.50
N LEU A 60 6.08 1.50 4.46
CA LEU A 60 7.35 0.80 4.38
C LEU A 60 8.33 1.60 3.53
N ALA A 61 9.59 1.63 3.95
CA ALA A 61 10.69 2.08 3.12
C ALA A 61 11.88 1.11 3.24
N THR A 62 12.44 0.69 2.11
CA THR A 62 13.67 -0.11 2.07
C THR A 62 14.88 0.80 1.88
N GLY A 63 15.99 0.46 2.54
CA GLY A 63 17.26 1.15 2.35
C GLY A 63 17.88 0.90 0.96
N PRO A 64 18.90 1.68 0.57
CA PRO A 64 19.60 1.50 -0.70
C PRO A 64 20.39 0.18 -0.77
N ASN A 65 20.75 -0.40 0.38
CA ASN A 65 21.47 -1.67 0.48
C ASN A 65 20.54 -2.87 0.68
N THR A 66 19.23 -2.65 0.71
CA THR A 66 18.25 -3.69 0.99
C THR A 66 18.02 -4.53 -0.25
N ARG A 67 18.42 -5.78 -0.19
CA ARG A 67 18.32 -6.72 -1.32
C ARG A 67 16.90 -7.25 -1.48
N LEU A 68 16.17 -7.37 -0.37
CA LEU A 68 14.80 -7.88 -0.36
C LEU A 68 14.08 -7.51 0.93
N LEU A 69 12.86 -7.01 0.79
CA LEU A 69 11.84 -7.06 1.84
C LEU A 69 10.63 -7.81 1.28
N ARG A 70 10.24 -8.93 1.87
CA ARG A 70 9.04 -9.69 1.46
C ARG A 70 7.98 -9.63 2.53
N ILE A 71 6.76 -9.33 2.10
CA ILE A 71 5.55 -9.44 2.90
C ILE A 71 4.60 -10.45 2.27
N GLU A 72 3.87 -11.18 3.09
CA GLU A 72 2.94 -12.20 2.63
C GLU A 72 1.59 -12.07 3.34
N PHE A 73 0.52 -12.12 2.56
CA PHE A 73 -0.85 -12.10 3.04
C PHE A 73 -1.34 -13.53 3.24
N ALA A 74 -2.34 -13.71 4.11
CA ALA A 74 -3.09 -14.96 4.12
C ALA A 74 -3.69 -15.22 2.72
N GLY A 75 -3.70 -16.50 2.31
CA GLY A 75 -4.08 -16.88 0.95
C GLY A 75 -2.90 -16.91 -0.04
N GLY A 76 -1.69 -16.58 0.39
CA GLY A 76 -0.46 -16.83 -0.38
C GLY A 76 -0.06 -15.73 -1.36
N LEU A 77 -0.77 -14.59 -1.39
CA LEU A 77 -0.29 -13.40 -2.07
C LEU A 77 1.01 -12.91 -1.42
N GLY A 78 2.07 -12.77 -2.21
CA GLY A 78 3.36 -12.25 -1.78
C GLY A 78 3.72 -10.97 -2.51
N LEU A 79 4.24 -9.98 -1.77
CA LEU A 79 4.83 -8.77 -2.31
C LEU A 79 6.28 -8.67 -1.83
N ALA A 80 7.21 -8.57 -2.78
CA ALA A 80 8.62 -8.36 -2.51
C ALA A 80 9.02 -6.97 -2.98
N PHE A 81 9.78 -6.23 -2.18
CA PHE A 81 10.28 -4.90 -2.47
C PHE A 81 11.79 -4.94 -2.61
N GLY A 82 12.28 -4.24 -3.64
CA GLY A 82 13.70 -4.09 -3.89
C GLY A 82 14.32 -2.93 -3.09
N PRO A 83 15.56 -2.54 -3.42
CA PRO A 83 16.23 -1.39 -2.80
C PRO A 83 15.48 -0.07 -3.08
N GLY A 84 15.45 0.82 -2.09
CA GLY A 84 14.91 2.18 -2.25
C GLY A 84 13.39 2.27 -2.51
N SER A 85 12.64 1.19 -2.28
CA SER A 85 11.20 1.14 -2.45
C SER A 85 10.47 1.83 -1.30
N ARG A 86 9.37 2.52 -1.62
CA ARG A 86 8.46 3.15 -0.65
C ARG A 86 7.02 2.74 -0.95
N ALA A 87 6.35 2.12 0.01
CA ALA A 87 5.01 1.57 -0.19
C ALA A 87 4.09 1.80 1.01
N MET A 88 2.79 1.99 0.75
CA MET A 88 1.73 1.98 1.74
C MET A 88 0.97 0.66 1.65
N ILE A 89 0.78 0.01 2.79
CA ILE A 89 0.08 -1.27 2.89
C ILE A 89 -1.42 -1.05 2.95
N THR A 90 -2.18 -1.77 2.12
CA THR A 90 -3.65 -1.79 2.12
C THR A 90 -4.24 -0.39 2.24
N PRO A 91 -3.95 0.51 1.29
CA PRO A 91 -4.32 1.90 1.38
C PRO A 91 -5.86 2.04 1.29
N ASP A 92 -6.47 2.82 2.18
CA ASP A 92 -7.89 3.15 2.10
C ASP A 92 -8.08 4.36 1.18
N LEU A 93 -8.22 4.07 -0.12
CA LEU A 93 -8.39 5.08 -1.18
C LEU A 93 -9.76 4.96 -1.87
N GLY A 94 -10.74 4.34 -1.21
CA GLY A 94 -12.09 4.13 -1.76
C GLY A 94 -12.23 3.00 -2.80
N ASN A 95 -11.13 2.31 -3.15
CA ASN A 95 -11.12 1.11 -3.98
C ASN A 95 -10.82 -0.13 -3.11
N ASP A 96 -11.35 -1.31 -3.48
CA ASP A 96 -11.09 -2.56 -2.76
C ASP A 96 -9.61 -2.98 -2.88
N MET A 97 -8.81 -2.55 -1.90
CA MET A 97 -7.36 -2.79 -1.82
C MET A 97 -7.00 -3.85 -0.78
N ARG A 98 -7.93 -4.75 -0.43
CA ARG A 98 -7.78 -5.78 0.64
C ARG A 98 -6.53 -6.66 0.54
N GLY A 99 -5.88 -6.74 -0.63
CA GLY A 99 -4.61 -7.41 -0.87
C GLY A 99 -3.65 -6.60 -1.74
N GLY A 100 -3.57 -5.29 -1.53
CA GLY A 100 -2.77 -4.42 -2.38
C GLY A 100 -1.92 -3.41 -1.65
N VAL A 101 -1.03 -2.78 -2.41
CA VAL A 101 -0.17 -1.69 -1.92
C VAL A 101 -0.27 -0.49 -2.84
N TYR A 102 -0.07 0.69 -2.28
CA TYR A 102 0.31 1.85 -3.07
C TYR A 102 1.84 1.94 -3.09
N LEU A 103 2.46 1.74 -4.24
CA LEU A 103 3.90 1.94 -4.45
C LEU A 103 4.14 3.39 -4.86
N LEU A 104 4.81 4.14 -3.98
CA LEU A 104 5.19 5.51 -4.23
C LEU A 104 6.39 5.59 -5.18
N SER A 105 7.39 4.72 -4.98
CA SER A 105 8.59 4.63 -5.80
C SER A 105 9.31 3.30 -5.59
N GLY A 106 10.19 2.94 -6.52
CA GLY A 106 11.09 1.79 -6.46
C GLY A 106 10.50 0.54 -7.09
N TRP A 107 10.91 -0.63 -6.58
CA TRP A 107 10.60 -1.94 -7.14
C TRP A 107 9.58 -2.72 -6.31
N VAL A 108 8.69 -3.44 -6.99
CA VAL A 108 7.88 -4.50 -6.37
C VAL A 108 7.75 -5.72 -7.29
N LYS A 109 7.90 -6.92 -6.73
CA LYS A 109 7.53 -8.19 -7.35
C LYS A 109 6.30 -8.73 -6.64
N LEU A 110 5.20 -8.82 -7.36
CA LEU A 110 3.93 -9.35 -6.88
C LEU A 110 3.77 -10.77 -7.40
N ALA A 111 3.57 -11.73 -6.50
CA ALA A 111 3.28 -13.12 -6.82
C ALA A 111 1.92 -13.51 -6.24
N ALA A 112 0.98 -13.90 -7.10
CA ALA A 112 -0.39 -14.22 -6.75
C ALA A 112 -0.73 -15.67 -7.13
N PRO A 113 -1.18 -16.51 -6.18
CA PRO A 113 -1.79 -17.80 -6.50
C PRO A 113 -3.03 -17.64 -7.38
N ALA A 114 -3.40 -18.70 -8.10
CA ALA A 114 -4.60 -18.67 -8.94
C ALA A 114 -5.87 -18.37 -8.12
N GLY A 115 -6.64 -17.39 -8.58
CA GLY A 115 -7.87 -16.94 -7.92
C GLY A 115 -7.65 -15.97 -6.76
N VAL A 116 -6.40 -15.62 -6.44
CA VAL A 116 -6.07 -14.62 -5.42
C VAL A 116 -5.70 -13.32 -6.13
N SER A 117 -6.47 -12.26 -5.87
CA SER A 117 -6.19 -10.95 -6.46
C SER A 117 -5.07 -10.24 -5.70
N GLY A 118 -4.06 -9.79 -6.43
CA GLY A 118 -3.04 -8.86 -5.97
C GLY A 118 -3.09 -7.56 -6.75
N ALA A 119 -2.89 -6.44 -6.04
CA ALA A 119 -2.98 -5.11 -6.63
C ALA A 119 -1.78 -4.23 -6.24
N VAL A 120 -1.19 -3.54 -7.22
CA VAL A 120 -0.26 -2.43 -6.98
C VAL A 120 -0.83 -1.19 -7.62
N ARG A 121 -0.97 -0.12 -6.84
CA ARG A 121 -1.36 1.21 -7.30
C ARG A 121 -0.16 2.13 -7.23
N SER A 122 -0.11 3.12 -8.10
CA SER A 122 0.94 4.15 -8.11
C SER A 122 0.38 5.41 -8.76
N ARG A 123 1.17 6.48 -8.76
CA ARG A 123 0.79 7.74 -9.43
C ARG A 123 0.60 7.56 -10.95
N VAL A 124 1.30 6.60 -11.55
CA VAL A 124 1.39 6.45 -13.01
C VAL A 124 0.56 5.28 -13.56
N ALA A 125 0.30 4.27 -12.74
CA ALA A 125 -0.47 3.10 -13.15
C ALA A 125 -1.13 2.36 -11.98
N ASP A 126 -2.26 1.73 -12.29
CA ASP A 126 -2.93 0.75 -11.45
C ASP A 126 -2.77 -0.64 -12.07
N THR A 127 -2.33 -1.61 -11.29
CA THR A 127 -2.05 -2.96 -11.78
C THR A 127 -2.73 -4.02 -10.95
N ASP A 128 -3.24 -5.04 -11.64
CA ASP A 128 -3.94 -6.16 -11.03
C ASP A 128 -3.45 -7.47 -11.64
N THR A 129 -3.33 -8.50 -10.81
CA THR A 129 -3.20 -9.88 -11.27
C THR A 129 -4.00 -10.80 -10.36
N THR A 130 -4.50 -11.88 -10.94
CA THR A 130 -5.29 -12.92 -10.24
C THR A 130 -4.62 -14.29 -10.31
N ALA A 131 -3.47 -14.38 -10.98
CA ALA A 131 -2.63 -15.57 -11.10
C ALA A 131 -1.28 -15.19 -11.72
N GLY A 132 -0.18 -15.64 -11.12
CA GLY A 132 1.16 -15.48 -11.68
C GLY A 132 1.98 -14.40 -10.99
N THR A 133 2.90 -13.80 -11.74
CA THR A 133 3.92 -12.90 -11.20
C THR A 133 4.08 -11.67 -12.07
N LEU A 134 3.98 -10.50 -11.45
CA LEU A 134 4.15 -9.19 -12.06
C LEU A 134 5.29 -8.43 -11.36
N ILE A 135 6.24 -7.92 -12.12
CA ILE A 135 7.32 -7.08 -11.62
C ILE A 135 7.08 -5.66 -12.08
N LEU A 136 7.12 -4.70 -11.15
CA LEU A 136 7.01 -3.28 -11.45
C LEU A 136 8.22 -2.51 -10.94
N SER A 137 8.63 -1.53 -11.73
CA SER A 137 9.50 -0.43 -11.33
C SER A 137 8.72 0.88 -11.47
N VAL A 138 8.66 1.69 -10.41
CA VAL A 138 7.92 2.95 -10.38
C VAL A 138 8.87 4.09 -10.04
N GLN A 139 8.93 5.06 -10.93
CA GLN A 139 9.55 6.36 -10.75
C GLN A 139 8.45 7.43 -10.64
N PRO A 140 8.76 8.68 -10.23
CA PRO A 140 7.72 9.69 -9.96
C PRO A 140 6.70 9.87 -11.10
N ASP A 141 7.17 9.88 -12.35
CA ASP A 141 6.35 10.11 -13.55
C ASP A 141 6.58 9.07 -14.65
N ALA A 142 7.09 7.88 -14.29
CA ALA A 142 7.27 6.77 -15.22
C ALA A 142 7.13 5.43 -14.49
N ALA A 143 6.76 4.38 -15.24
CA ALA A 143 6.79 3.02 -14.72
C ALA A 143 7.09 2.00 -15.81
N GLU A 144 7.59 0.85 -15.39
CA GLU A 144 7.75 -0.33 -16.22
C GLU A 144 7.10 -1.51 -15.50
N ALA A 145 6.32 -2.31 -16.24
CA ALA A 145 5.62 -3.47 -15.72
C ALA A 145 5.91 -4.69 -16.61
N PHE A 146 6.43 -5.77 -16.03
CA PHE A 146 6.76 -7.01 -16.72
C PHE A 146 5.97 -8.18 -16.13
N ALA A 147 5.12 -8.80 -16.93
CA ALA A 147 4.37 -9.99 -16.53
C ALA A 147 5.26 -11.22 -16.72
N GLU A 148 6.00 -11.61 -15.67
CA GLU A 148 6.88 -12.77 -15.68
C GLU A 148 6.07 -14.05 -15.96
N THR A 149 4.98 -14.26 -15.23
CA THR A 149 4.06 -15.40 -15.41
C THR A 149 2.61 -14.97 -15.25
N GLY A 150 1.71 -15.70 -15.91
CA GLY A 150 0.27 -15.44 -15.83
C GLY A 150 -0.18 -14.12 -16.46
N PRO A 151 -1.50 -13.89 -16.53
CA PRO A 151 -2.05 -12.64 -17.03
C PRO A 151 -1.97 -11.54 -15.98
N SER A 152 -1.70 -10.32 -16.43
CA SER A 152 -1.77 -9.11 -15.62
C SER A 152 -2.52 -8.02 -16.37
N ARG A 153 -3.15 -7.10 -15.64
CA ARG A 153 -3.79 -5.91 -16.18
C ARG A 153 -3.06 -4.68 -15.67
N VAL A 154 -2.73 -3.76 -16.56
CA VAL A 154 -2.12 -2.47 -16.24
C VAL A 154 -3.01 -1.37 -16.80
N GLN A 155 -3.55 -0.52 -15.93
CA GLN A 155 -4.29 0.68 -16.28
C GLN A 155 -3.37 1.88 -16.08
N PRO A 156 -2.85 2.49 -17.17
CA PRO A 156 -2.13 3.76 -17.04
C PRO A 156 -3.08 4.83 -16.48
N ARG A 157 -2.56 5.73 -15.65
CA ARG A 157 -3.33 6.87 -15.12
C ARG A 157 -3.26 8.13 -16.00
N ALA A 158 -2.59 8.04 -17.15
CA ALA A 158 -2.65 9.08 -18.16
C ALA A 158 -4.10 9.24 -18.68
N PRO A 159 -4.57 10.47 -18.96
CA PRO A 159 -5.90 10.72 -19.51
C PRO A 159 -6.16 9.86 -20.76
N ASP A 160 -7.35 9.25 -20.82
CA ASP A 160 -7.85 8.43 -21.94
C ASP A 160 -6.98 7.22 -22.31
N ALA A 161 -5.99 6.85 -21.49
CA ALA A 161 -5.16 5.68 -21.75
C ALA A 161 -5.96 4.39 -21.44
N PRO A 162 -6.15 3.49 -22.42
CA PRO A 162 -6.86 2.25 -22.18
C PRO A 162 -6.02 1.30 -21.32
N ALA A 163 -6.68 0.50 -20.49
CA ALA A 163 -6.02 -0.61 -19.83
C ALA A 163 -5.39 -1.57 -20.83
N GLN A 164 -4.21 -2.03 -20.48
CA GLN A 164 -3.42 -3.00 -21.22
C GLN A 164 -3.49 -4.34 -20.47
N ALA A 165 -3.85 -5.40 -21.19
CA ALA A 165 -3.65 -6.76 -20.73
C ALA A 165 -2.24 -7.20 -21.13
N LEU A 166 -1.48 -7.70 -20.17
CA LEU A 166 -0.14 -8.25 -20.38
C LEU A 166 -0.23 -9.77 -20.26
N LYS A 167 0.31 -10.46 -21.26
CA LYS A 167 0.55 -11.91 -21.22
C LYS A 167 1.89 -12.19 -20.59
N SER A 168 2.11 -13.45 -20.21
CA SER A 168 3.42 -13.90 -19.73
C SER A 168 4.51 -13.58 -20.75
N GLY A 169 5.59 -12.99 -20.26
CA GLY A 169 6.71 -12.51 -21.06
C GLY A 169 6.50 -11.14 -21.71
N GLU A 170 5.36 -10.46 -21.52
CA GLU A 170 5.17 -9.11 -22.07
C GLU A 170 5.56 -8.03 -21.06
N MET A 171 6.08 -6.91 -21.59
CA MET A 171 6.46 -5.74 -20.82
C MET A 171 5.69 -4.51 -21.33
N LEU A 172 5.18 -3.71 -20.41
CA LEU A 172 4.62 -2.39 -20.68
C LEU A 172 5.52 -1.31 -20.07
N THR A 173 6.01 -0.40 -20.90
CA THR A 173 6.72 0.81 -20.47
C THR A 173 5.78 2.01 -20.54
N LEU A 174 5.73 2.78 -19.46
CA LEU A 174 5.00 4.04 -19.31
C LEU A 174 6.01 5.17 -19.16
N PRO A 175 6.46 5.78 -20.26
CA PRO A 175 7.46 6.85 -20.22
C PRO A 175 6.85 8.18 -19.72
N THR A 176 7.69 9.05 -19.17
CA THR A 176 7.29 10.40 -18.75
C THR A 176 6.75 11.21 -19.93
N GLY A 177 5.49 11.62 -19.84
CA GLY A 177 4.82 12.43 -20.87
C GLY A 177 4.60 11.74 -22.22
N GLY A 178 4.87 10.43 -22.33
CA GLY A 178 4.76 9.67 -23.57
C GLY A 178 3.62 8.66 -23.56
N LYS A 179 3.42 8.00 -24.71
CA LYS A 179 2.41 6.94 -24.85
C LYS A 179 2.94 5.62 -24.27
N PRO A 180 2.07 4.76 -23.72
CA PRO A 180 2.44 3.40 -23.32
C PRO A 180 3.06 2.61 -24.48
N VAL A 181 4.10 1.82 -24.19
CA VAL A 181 4.79 0.97 -25.16
C VAL A 181 4.73 -0.48 -24.68
N LEU A 182 4.07 -1.35 -25.45
CA LEU A 182 4.00 -2.78 -25.19
C LEU A 182 5.08 -3.51 -26.00
N ALA A 183 5.83 -4.39 -25.36
CA ALA A 183 6.89 -5.18 -25.98
C ALA A 183 6.78 -6.67 -25.60
N LYS A 184 7.28 -7.52 -26.50
CA LYS A 184 7.51 -8.94 -26.22
C LYS A 184 8.89 -9.07 -25.57
N GLY A 185 8.91 -9.41 -24.28
CA GLY A 185 10.11 -9.52 -23.46
C GLY A 185 10.42 -8.25 -22.67
N ALA A 186 11.13 -8.45 -21.55
CA ALA A 186 11.71 -7.34 -20.79
C ALA A 186 12.84 -6.68 -21.59
N SER A 187 12.98 -5.35 -21.48
CA SER A 187 14.10 -4.64 -22.09
C SER A 187 15.43 -5.02 -21.39
N PRO A 188 16.57 -4.95 -22.08
CA PRO A 188 17.87 -5.17 -21.46
C PRO A 188 18.12 -4.23 -20.27
N ALA A 189 17.69 -2.96 -20.39
CA ALA A 189 17.84 -1.97 -19.33
C ALA A 189 17.03 -2.35 -18.08
N PHE A 190 15.78 -2.82 -18.27
CA PHE A 190 14.95 -3.30 -17.17
C PHE A 190 15.60 -4.49 -16.45
N VAL A 191 16.06 -5.49 -17.20
CA VAL A 191 16.71 -6.69 -16.63
C VAL A 191 17.99 -6.34 -15.87
N GLN A 192 18.79 -5.39 -16.37
CA GLN A 192 20.01 -4.93 -15.70
C GLN A 192 19.72 -4.18 -14.39
N ALA A 193 18.64 -3.40 -14.35
CA ALA A 193 18.25 -2.63 -13.16
C ALA A 193 17.45 -3.45 -12.14
N MET A 194 16.85 -4.56 -12.55
CA MET A 194 16.00 -5.39 -11.72
C MET A 194 16.76 -5.97 -10.52
N PRO A 195 16.18 -5.96 -9.30
CA PRO A 195 16.78 -6.61 -8.14
C PRO A 195 17.09 -8.09 -8.44
N ARG A 196 18.31 -8.54 -8.16
CA ARG A 196 18.72 -9.93 -8.47
C ARG A 196 17.82 -10.98 -7.82
N THR A 197 17.35 -10.71 -6.59
CA THR A 197 16.41 -11.57 -5.84
C THR A 197 15.05 -11.73 -6.54
N PHE A 198 14.72 -10.86 -7.50
CA PHE A 198 13.49 -10.96 -8.29
C PHE A 198 13.65 -11.85 -9.52
N MET A 199 14.87 -12.28 -9.89
CA MET A 199 15.07 -13.25 -10.98
C MET A 199 14.65 -14.66 -10.57
N ASP A 200 14.68 -14.94 -9.27
CA ASP A 200 14.31 -16.23 -8.72
C ASP A 200 12.83 -16.28 -8.30
N SER A 201 12.30 -17.49 -8.21
CA SER A 201 11.03 -17.73 -7.51
C SER A 201 11.24 -17.54 -6.01
N LEU A 202 10.32 -16.81 -5.37
CA LEU A 202 10.37 -16.53 -3.94
C LEU A 202 9.32 -17.41 -3.24
N PRO A 203 9.68 -18.61 -2.75
CA PRO A 203 8.73 -19.52 -2.12
C PRO A 203 8.15 -18.93 -0.83
N SER A 204 6.92 -19.33 -0.50
CA SER A 204 6.26 -18.86 0.71
C SER A 204 7.03 -19.25 1.97
N ARG A 205 7.10 -18.33 2.93
CA ARG A 205 7.68 -18.56 4.26
C ARG A 205 6.67 -18.35 5.39
N LEU A 206 5.40 -18.08 5.10
CA LEU A 206 4.35 -17.84 6.09
C LEU A 206 4.31 -18.91 7.19
N ASP A 207 4.37 -20.20 6.82
CA ASP A 207 4.26 -21.32 7.76
C ASP A 207 5.45 -21.45 8.71
N LYS A 208 6.54 -20.69 8.49
CA LYS A 208 7.70 -20.67 9.39
C LYS A 208 7.49 -19.77 10.62
N PHE A 209 6.41 -18.98 10.66
CA PHE A 209 6.15 -18.03 11.73
C PHE A 209 4.92 -18.44 12.54
N SER A 210 5.13 -18.80 13.81
CA SER A 210 4.07 -19.17 14.75
C SER A 210 3.63 -18.03 15.67
N ALA A 211 4.46 -16.98 15.80
CA ALA A 211 4.19 -15.81 16.62
C ALA A 211 4.66 -14.54 15.91
N ASP A 212 3.99 -13.43 16.23
CA ASP A 212 4.32 -12.12 15.69
C ASP A 212 5.49 -11.49 16.47
N VAL A 213 6.39 -10.81 15.75
CA VAL A 213 7.49 -10.04 16.31
C VAL A 213 7.08 -8.56 16.33
N PRO A 214 7.16 -7.85 17.48
CA PRO A 214 6.91 -6.41 17.48
C PRO A 214 8.04 -5.67 16.75
N PRO A 215 7.74 -4.65 15.93
CA PRO A 215 8.78 -3.84 15.30
C PRO A 215 9.50 -3.00 16.36
N ARG A 216 10.81 -2.80 16.19
CA ARG A 216 11.63 -2.07 17.18
C ARG A 216 11.54 -0.58 16.94
N LYS A 217 11.06 0.20 17.91
CA LYS A 217 10.99 1.67 17.80
C LYS A 217 12.40 2.25 17.64
N LEU A 218 12.57 3.11 16.63
CA LEU A 218 13.80 3.85 16.36
C LEU A 218 13.73 5.29 16.85
N GLY A 219 12.53 5.84 16.94
CA GLY A 219 12.28 7.20 17.38
C GLY A 219 10.94 7.71 16.89
N ASP A 220 10.71 9.00 17.10
CA ASP A 220 9.56 9.68 16.53
C ASP A 220 9.82 10.00 15.05
N MET A 221 8.75 10.14 14.27
CA MET A 221 8.84 10.41 12.84
C MET A 221 9.25 11.87 12.60
N SER A 222 10.29 12.07 11.80
CA SER A 222 10.71 13.40 11.38
C SER A 222 9.89 13.90 10.18
N TYR A 223 9.98 15.19 9.87
CA TYR A 223 9.41 15.73 8.63
C TYR A 223 10.00 15.03 7.39
N ALA A 224 11.30 14.76 7.38
CA ALA A 224 11.99 14.12 6.24
C ALA A 224 11.49 12.69 5.98
N ASP A 225 11.12 11.94 7.04
CA ASP A 225 10.49 10.62 6.90
C ASP A 225 9.10 10.72 6.24
N ALA A 226 8.36 11.77 6.56
CA ALA A 226 6.99 12.01 6.11
C ALA A 226 6.91 12.70 4.75
N GLN A 227 7.93 13.48 4.39
CA GLN A 227 7.95 14.34 3.22
C GLN A 227 7.57 13.64 1.91
N PRO A 228 8.09 12.43 1.57
CA PRO A 228 7.70 11.76 0.32
C PRO A 228 6.19 11.52 0.18
N TRP A 229 5.49 11.38 1.31
CA TRP A 229 4.06 11.15 1.38
C TRP A 229 3.26 12.46 1.44
N ILE A 230 3.83 13.52 2.01
CA ILE A 230 3.30 14.89 1.92
C ILE A 230 3.36 15.38 0.46
N ASP A 231 4.41 14.99 -0.26
CA ASP A 231 4.68 15.34 -1.65
C ASP A 231 3.94 14.44 -2.66
N ALA A 232 3.14 13.48 -2.17
CA ALA A 232 2.42 12.54 -3.00
C ALA A 232 1.30 13.21 -3.84
N GLU A 233 0.58 12.40 -4.63
CA GLU A 233 -0.55 12.88 -5.42
C GLU A 233 -1.74 13.34 -4.54
N PRO A 234 -2.61 14.25 -5.04
CA PRO A 234 -3.62 14.92 -4.22
C PRO A 234 -4.51 14.02 -3.35
N PRO A 235 -4.99 12.84 -3.80
CA PRO A 235 -5.78 11.95 -2.94
C PRO A 235 -5.01 11.51 -1.69
N LEU A 236 -3.72 11.18 -1.82
CA LEU A 236 -2.89 10.76 -0.70
C LEU A 236 -2.56 11.92 0.25
N ARG A 237 -2.26 13.10 -0.30
CA ARG A 237 -1.90 14.27 0.54
C ARG A 237 -2.99 14.59 1.57
N ARG A 238 -4.26 14.52 1.17
CA ARG A 238 -5.40 14.74 2.07
C ARG A 238 -5.46 13.72 3.20
N VAL A 239 -5.24 12.43 2.88
CA VAL A 239 -5.19 11.36 3.89
C VAL A 239 -4.09 11.63 4.91
N PHE A 240 -2.91 12.04 4.46
CA PHE A 240 -1.78 12.31 5.34
C PHE A 240 -1.89 13.62 6.13
N ALA A 241 -2.51 14.66 5.57
CA ALA A 241 -2.83 15.88 6.29
C ALA A 241 -3.67 15.57 7.53
N GLU A 242 -4.70 14.73 7.41
CA GLU A 242 -5.51 14.33 8.55
C GLU A 242 -4.77 13.37 9.49
N ARG A 243 -4.11 12.35 8.95
CA ARG A 243 -3.39 11.34 9.76
C ARG A 243 -2.30 11.97 10.63
N TRP A 244 -1.59 12.97 10.11
CA TRP A 244 -0.46 13.60 10.78
C TRP A 244 -0.77 15.00 11.30
N ARG A 245 -2.05 15.38 11.36
CA ARG A 245 -2.52 16.62 11.98
C ARG A 245 -1.87 16.89 13.35
N ARG A 246 -1.74 15.86 14.19
CA ARG A 246 -1.12 15.99 15.52
C ARG A 246 0.38 16.31 15.47
N LEU A 247 1.09 15.88 14.43
CA LEU A 247 2.51 16.16 14.28
C LEU A 247 2.77 17.62 13.91
N ALA A 248 1.77 18.34 13.37
CA ALA A 248 1.88 19.78 13.12
C ALA A 248 2.05 20.63 14.40
N ALA A 249 1.83 20.04 15.57
CA ALA A 249 2.14 20.66 16.87
C ALA A 249 3.60 20.44 17.32
N VAL A 250 4.34 19.50 16.72
CA VAL A 250 5.74 19.22 17.05
C VAL A 250 6.62 20.26 16.35
N PRO A 251 7.45 21.05 17.07
CA PRO A 251 8.13 22.22 16.49
C PRO A 251 8.96 21.92 15.24
N GLN A 252 9.77 20.85 15.28
CA GLN A 252 10.63 20.47 14.17
C GLN A 252 9.81 19.99 12.96
N PHE A 253 8.74 19.24 13.19
CA PHE A 253 7.86 18.77 12.11
C PHE A 253 7.08 19.94 11.50
N ARG A 254 6.58 20.85 12.34
CA ARG A 254 5.89 22.08 11.95
C ARG A 254 6.76 22.96 11.06
N SER A 255 8.05 23.09 11.36
CA SER A 255 8.97 23.91 10.55
C SER A 255 9.01 23.47 9.09
N GLY A 256 9.13 22.17 8.83
CA GLY A 256 9.11 21.63 7.46
C GLY A 256 7.77 21.83 6.76
N LEU A 257 6.65 21.67 7.49
CA LEU A 257 5.31 21.95 6.93
C LEU A 257 5.15 23.42 6.54
N VAL A 258 5.68 24.36 7.33
CA VAL A 258 5.61 25.80 7.03
C VAL A 258 6.46 26.14 5.81
N GLU A 259 7.67 25.58 5.69
CA GLU A 259 8.56 25.79 4.55
C GLU A 259 7.92 25.29 3.24
N GLY A 260 7.27 24.13 3.27
CA GLY A 260 6.57 23.53 2.12
C GLY A 260 5.15 24.05 1.85
N LEU A 261 4.62 24.97 2.66
CA LEU A 261 3.19 25.30 2.67
C LEU A 261 2.61 25.73 1.31
N LYS A 262 3.42 26.42 0.49
CA LYS A 262 3.01 26.84 -0.86
C LYS A 262 2.65 25.65 -1.76
N SER A 263 3.34 24.52 -1.60
CA SER A 263 3.12 23.29 -2.36
C SER A 263 2.00 22.41 -1.77
N HIS A 264 1.65 22.66 -0.50
CA HIS A 264 0.70 21.85 0.28
C HIS A 264 -0.30 22.72 1.06
N PRO A 265 -1.16 23.49 0.36
CA PRO A 265 -2.09 24.42 0.98
C PRO A 265 -3.09 23.74 1.93
N GLU A 266 -3.33 22.44 1.79
CA GLU A 266 -4.14 21.61 2.69
C GLU A 266 -3.70 21.66 4.16
N TRP A 267 -2.43 22.00 4.43
CA TRP A 267 -1.93 22.17 5.80
C TRP A 267 -2.25 23.52 6.44
N THR A 268 -2.67 24.52 5.66
CA THR A 268 -3.00 25.86 6.16
C THR A 268 -4.00 25.83 7.32
N PRO A 269 -5.18 25.19 7.22
CA PRO A 269 -6.14 25.15 8.33
C PRO A 269 -5.66 24.35 9.55
N ILE A 270 -4.63 23.50 9.39
CA ILE A 270 -4.02 22.74 10.48
C ILE A 270 -2.96 23.59 11.19
N LEU A 271 -2.12 24.28 10.43
CA LEU A 271 -1.05 25.12 10.96
C LEU A 271 -1.58 26.43 11.55
N TYR A 272 -2.64 26.97 10.97
CA TYR A 272 -3.24 28.26 11.30
C TYR A 272 -4.77 28.10 11.39
N PRO A 273 -5.28 27.45 12.46
CA PRO A 273 -6.71 27.21 12.61
C PRO A 273 -7.47 28.55 12.73
N PRO A 274 -8.69 28.66 12.16
CA PRO A 274 -9.49 29.86 12.28
C PRO A 274 -9.90 30.09 13.76
N PRO A 275 -10.19 31.35 14.15
CA PRO A 275 -10.73 31.65 15.47
C PRO A 275 -12.00 30.84 15.74
N PRO A 276 -12.24 30.38 16.99
CA PRO A 276 -13.48 29.70 17.33
C PRO A 276 -14.68 30.62 17.05
N PRO A 277 -15.82 30.07 16.57
CA PRO A 277 -17.01 30.88 16.37
C PRO A 277 -17.42 31.55 17.69
N ARG A 278 -17.75 32.85 17.63
CA ARG A 278 -18.21 33.59 18.81
C ARG A 278 -19.46 32.90 19.36
N ALA A 279 -19.47 32.60 20.66
CA ALA A 279 -20.65 32.09 21.33
C ALA A 279 -21.84 33.04 21.07
N PRO A 280 -23.05 32.52 20.80
CA PRO A 280 -24.22 33.37 20.65
C PRO A 280 -24.35 34.18 21.94
N SER A 281 -24.28 35.50 21.81
CA SER A 281 -24.57 36.42 22.91
C SER A 281 -25.94 36.03 23.43
N ALA A 282 -26.02 35.59 24.68
CA ALA A 282 -27.30 35.46 25.37
C ALA A 282 -27.92 36.86 25.32
N ALA A 283 -28.83 37.08 24.38
CA ALA A 283 -29.63 38.28 24.35
C ALA A 283 -30.34 38.31 25.71
N ALA A 284 -30.02 39.33 26.50
CA ALA A 284 -30.67 39.60 27.76
C ALA A 284 -32.18 39.59 27.52
N ALA A 285 -32.86 38.60 28.08
CA ALA A 285 -34.30 38.64 28.22
C ALA A 285 -34.60 39.79 29.18
N HIS A 286 -35.09 40.90 28.62
CA HIS A 286 -35.76 41.97 29.33
C HIS A 286 -37.25 41.89 29.02
#